data_AF-A0A842VNL4-F1
#
_entry.id   AF-A0A842VNL4-F1
#
_cell.length_a   1.000
_cell.length_b   1.000
_cell.length_c   1.000
_cell.angle_alpha   90.00
_cell.angle_beta   90.00
_cell.angle_gamma   90.00
#
_symmetry.space_group_name_H-M   'P 1'
#
loop_
_entity.id
_entity.type
_entity.pdbx_description
1 polymer ?
#
loop_
_entity_poly.entity_id
_entity_poly.type
_entity_poly.pdbx_seq_one_letter_code
_entity_poly.pdbx_strand_id
1 'polypeptide(L)'
;MQLEPIEYLQGSLSLIYIIISLILGIFILLKYFEHKNPNLVYVGLTWILISFPWLCDATSFLMILILGVPLSEMAYLTLVNAFIPLTFIVWFMAFTNLLYKENQKLIIAFLAIFAVIFEIIFFYVLFTNTAQIGSLVSPFHAEYSLFIQVYLFLSMTIFLITGIIFGKESLKSENPEIKLKGKLLILAFISFFIGALLEALFTLNAVLLVITRSILILSAIEFYGGFTLPDWMKKLLLKNE
;
A
#
# COMPACT_ATOMS: atom_id res chain seq x y z
N MET A 1 -26.25 -6.69 12.42
CA MET A 1 -25.41 -5.98 13.41
C MET A 1 -25.64 -4.48 13.22
N GLN A 2 -25.80 -3.70 14.29
CA GLN A 2 -25.90 -2.24 14.18
C GLN A 2 -24.49 -1.66 14.27
N LEU A 3 -24.09 -0.90 13.25
CA LEU A 3 -22.80 -0.19 13.24
C LEU A 3 -22.91 1.13 14.01
N GLU A 4 -21.84 1.47 14.72
CA GLU A 4 -21.64 2.77 15.33
C GLU A 4 -21.30 3.84 14.27
N PRO A 5 -21.53 5.14 14.52
CA PRO A 5 -21.23 6.20 13.56
C PRO A 5 -19.76 6.21 13.09
N ILE A 6 -18.82 5.91 13.99
CA ILE A 6 -17.39 5.83 13.67
C ILE A 6 -17.08 4.64 12.75
N GLU A 7 -17.82 3.55 12.87
CA GLU A 7 -17.66 2.35 12.06
C GLU A 7 -18.18 2.57 10.64
N TYR A 8 -19.31 3.28 10.49
CA TYR A 8 -19.75 3.76 9.17
C TYR A 8 -18.70 4.65 8.51
N LEU A 9 -18.09 5.55 9.27
CA LEU A 9 -17.04 6.43 8.77
C LEU A 9 -15.79 5.64 8.35
N GLN A 10 -15.36 4.67 9.16
CA GLN A 10 -14.18 3.84 8.85
C GLN A 10 -14.41 2.96 7.63
N GLY A 11 -15.55 2.25 7.57
CA GLY A 11 -15.88 1.39 6.44
C GLY A 11 -16.01 2.18 5.13
N SER A 12 -16.70 3.33 5.15
CA SER A 12 -16.88 4.17 3.96
C SER A 12 -15.57 4.81 3.48
N LEU A 13 -14.75 5.38 4.37
CA LEU A 13 -13.47 5.96 3.98
C LEU A 13 -12.48 4.91 3.47
N SER A 14 -12.47 3.72 4.06
CA SER A 14 -11.63 2.61 3.58
C SER A 14 -12.09 2.12 2.20
N LEU A 15 -13.40 2.03 1.96
CA LEU A 15 -13.95 1.73 0.64
C LEU A 15 -13.56 2.79 -0.41
N ILE A 16 -13.70 4.08 -0.09
CA ILE A 16 -13.29 5.18 -0.97
C ILE A 16 -11.79 5.08 -1.28
N TYR A 17 -10.96 4.88 -0.26
CA TYR A 17 -9.52 4.75 -0.42
C TYR A 17 -9.14 3.57 -1.33
N ILE A 18 -9.78 2.41 -1.14
CA ILE A 18 -9.55 1.22 -1.98
C ILE A 18 -9.97 1.48 -3.42
N ILE A 19 -11.14 2.06 -3.66
CA ILE A 19 -11.61 2.38 -5.01
C ILE A 19 -10.63 3.31 -5.72
N ILE A 20 -10.20 4.40 -5.06
CA ILE A 20 -9.21 5.33 -5.61
C ILE A 20 -7.89 4.59 -5.89
N SER A 21 -7.40 3.79 -4.94
CA SER A 21 -6.13 3.08 -5.09
C SER A 21 -6.14 2.08 -6.23
N LEU A 22 -7.24 1.34 -6.40
CA LEU A 22 -7.43 0.43 -7.52
C LEU A 22 -7.49 1.18 -8.86
N ILE A 23 -8.27 2.26 -8.95
CA ILE A 23 -8.37 3.07 -10.18
C ILE A 23 -7.00 3.62 -10.57
N LEU A 24 -6.28 4.24 -9.63
CA LEU A 24 -4.96 4.81 -9.91
C LEU A 24 -3.92 3.74 -10.24
N GLY A 25 -3.93 2.61 -9.51
CA GLY A 25 -3.09 1.46 -9.81
C GLY A 25 -3.33 0.92 -11.22
N ILE A 26 -4.60 0.74 -11.61
CA ILE A 26 -4.98 0.32 -12.95
C ILE A 26 -4.56 1.35 -14.00
N PHE A 27 -4.71 2.65 -13.75
CA PHE A 27 -4.24 3.68 -14.69
C PHE A 27 -2.72 3.62 -14.90
N ILE A 28 -1.93 3.40 -13.84
CA ILE A 28 -0.49 3.16 -13.97
C ILE A 28 -0.22 1.91 -14.81
N LEU A 29 -0.93 0.80 -14.56
CA LEU A 29 -0.81 -0.42 -15.36
C LEU A 29 -1.12 -0.19 -16.84
N LEU A 30 -2.19 0.53 -17.15
CA LEU A 30 -2.62 0.79 -18.52
C LEU A 30 -1.60 1.64 -19.30
N LYS A 31 -0.83 2.50 -18.61
CA LYS A 31 0.29 3.25 -19.22
C LYS A 31 1.40 2.35 -19.76
N TYR A 32 1.48 1.09 -19.35
CA TYR A 32 2.35 0.10 -20.00
C TYR A 32 2.04 -0.04 -21.48
N PHE A 33 0.76 -0.02 -21.89
CA PHE A 33 0.41 -0.26 -23.29
C PHE A 33 0.85 0.89 -24.20
N GLU A 34 0.92 2.10 -23.66
CA GLU A 34 1.41 3.31 -24.33
C GLU A 34 2.94 3.35 -24.39
N HIS A 35 3.63 3.13 -23.25
CA HIS A 35 5.08 3.35 -23.15
C HIS A 35 5.94 2.07 -23.30
N LYS A 36 5.32 0.88 -23.31
CA LYS A 36 5.98 -0.44 -23.32
C LYS A 36 7.03 -0.64 -22.22
N ASN A 37 6.94 0.12 -21.13
CA ASN A 37 7.89 0.04 -20.02
C ASN A 37 7.37 -0.92 -18.93
N PRO A 38 7.95 -2.11 -18.74
CA PRO A 38 7.46 -3.10 -17.78
C PRO A 38 7.49 -2.61 -16.33
N ASN A 39 8.27 -1.58 -16.00
CA ASN A 39 8.25 -0.99 -14.67
C ASN A 39 6.88 -0.41 -14.31
N LEU A 40 6.11 0.06 -15.29
CA LEU A 40 4.74 0.54 -15.05
C LEU A 40 3.80 -0.58 -14.59
N VAL A 41 4.04 -1.81 -15.05
CA VAL A 41 3.31 -2.99 -14.56
C VAL A 41 3.66 -3.25 -13.10
N TYR A 42 4.95 -3.30 -12.78
CA TYR A 42 5.40 -3.57 -11.42
C TYR A 42 4.94 -2.49 -10.43
N VAL A 43 5.03 -1.21 -10.77
CA VAL A 43 4.64 -0.13 -9.84
C VAL A 43 3.12 0.00 -9.69
N GLY A 44 2.34 -0.24 -10.77
CA GLY A 44 0.89 -0.29 -10.68
C GLY A 44 0.40 -1.47 -9.82
N LEU A 45 1.00 -2.66 -10.00
CA LEU A 45 0.71 -3.83 -9.15
C LEU A 45 1.14 -3.59 -7.71
N THR A 46 2.31 -2.99 -7.48
CA THR A 46 2.76 -2.63 -6.13
C THR A 46 1.74 -1.75 -5.43
N TRP A 47 1.23 -0.71 -6.12
CA TRP A 47 0.25 0.20 -5.55
C TRP A 47 -1.08 -0.48 -5.23
N ILE A 48 -1.53 -1.39 -6.09
CA ILE A 48 -2.73 -2.20 -5.83
C ILE A 48 -2.51 -3.07 -4.58
N LEU A 49 -1.44 -3.87 -4.56
CA LEU A 49 -1.19 -4.84 -3.50
C LEU A 49 -0.87 -4.17 -2.15
N ILE A 50 -0.19 -3.03 -2.15
CA ILE A 50 0.09 -2.31 -0.90
C ILE A 50 -1.16 -1.71 -0.27
N SER A 51 -2.22 -1.50 -1.05
CA SER A 51 -3.52 -1.03 -0.53
C SER A 51 -4.37 -2.14 0.09
N PHE A 52 -4.00 -3.41 -0.07
CA PHE A 52 -4.80 -4.56 0.41
C PHE A 52 -5.05 -4.62 1.92
N PRO A 53 -4.18 -4.11 2.82
CA PRO A 53 -4.51 -4.00 4.23
C PRO A 53 -5.82 -3.26 4.51
N TRP A 54 -6.25 -2.34 3.64
CA TRP A 54 -7.51 -1.61 3.78
C TRP A 54 -8.69 -2.29 3.06
N LEU A 55 -8.42 -3.34 2.28
CA LEU A 55 -9.44 -4.11 1.58
C LEU A 55 -10.25 -4.93 2.57
N CYS A 56 -9.68 -5.36 3.71
CA CYS A 56 -10.43 -6.06 4.75
C CYS A 56 -11.55 -5.18 5.32
N ASP A 57 -11.28 -3.90 5.59
CA ASP A 57 -12.25 -2.95 6.12
C ASP A 57 -13.36 -2.68 5.11
N ALA A 58 -12.98 -2.40 3.87
CA ALA A 58 -13.93 -2.18 2.78
C ALA A 58 -14.82 -3.41 2.54
N THR A 59 -14.24 -4.62 2.57
CA THR A 59 -14.97 -5.87 2.36
C THR A 59 -15.90 -6.17 3.54
N SER A 60 -15.41 -6.04 4.77
CA SER A 60 -16.20 -6.21 5.99
C SER A 60 -17.39 -5.24 5.99
N PHE A 61 -17.17 -3.98 5.59
CA PHE A 61 -18.22 -2.97 5.51
C PHE A 61 -19.31 -3.35 4.51
N LEU A 62 -18.92 -3.76 3.29
CA LEU A 62 -19.86 -4.21 2.27
C LEU A 62 -20.63 -5.46 2.72
N MET A 63 -19.96 -6.42 3.37
CA MET A 63 -20.63 -7.61 3.91
C MET A 63 -21.65 -7.26 4.98
N ILE A 64 -21.34 -6.33 5.89
CA ILE A 64 -22.29 -5.90 6.92
C ILE A 64 -23.50 -5.22 6.30
N LEU A 65 -23.31 -4.36 5.30
CA LEU A 65 -24.41 -3.66 4.64
C LEU A 65 -25.31 -4.59 3.82
N ILE A 66 -24.73 -5.58 3.14
CA ILE A 66 -25.47 -6.45 2.20
C ILE A 66 -26.02 -7.70 2.90
N LEU A 67 -25.21 -8.31 3.77
CA LEU A 67 -25.47 -9.62 4.39
C LEU A 67 -25.75 -9.52 5.89
N GLY A 68 -25.51 -8.36 6.51
CA GLY A 68 -25.71 -8.17 7.94
C GLY A 68 -24.63 -8.81 8.84
N VAL A 69 -23.56 -9.34 8.25
CA VAL A 69 -22.47 -10.06 8.94
C VAL A 69 -21.10 -9.47 8.58
N PRO A 70 -20.16 -9.37 9.55
CA PRO A 70 -18.79 -8.93 9.27
C PRO A 70 -17.97 -10.02 8.59
N LEU A 71 -16.80 -9.64 8.11
CA LEU A 71 -15.79 -10.59 7.66
C LEU A 71 -15.35 -11.46 8.85
N SER A 72 -15.19 -12.78 8.64
CA SER A 72 -14.65 -13.67 9.68
C SER A 72 -13.21 -13.26 10.03
N GLU A 73 -12.80 -13.43 11.29
CA GLU A 73 -11.44 -13.09 11.74
C GLU A 73 -10.34 -13.70 10.85
N MET A 74 -10.44 -14.99 10.51
CA MET A 74 -9.48 -15.66 9.63
C MET A 74 -9.36 -14.97 8.27
N ALA A 75 -10.49 -14.66 7.62
CA ALA A 75 -10.50 -13.96 6.34
C ALA A 75 -9.97 -12.53 6.47
N TYR A 76 -10.29 -11.84 7.56
CA TYR A 76 -9.79 -10.50 7.85
C TYR A 76 -8.25 -10.50 7.95
N LEU A 77 -7.70 -11.35 8.83
CA LEU A 77 -6.25 -11.46 9.02
C LEU A 77 -5.51 -11.89 7.74
N THR A 78 -6.15 -12.74 6.93
CA THR A 78 -5.63 -13.15 5.62
C THR A 78 -5.51 -11.97 4.66
N LEU A 79 -6.59 -11.20 4.47
CA LEU A 79 -6.59 -10.06 3.54
C LEU A 79 -5.56 -9.01 3.92
N VAL A 80 -5.36 -8.78 5.22
CA VAL A 80 -4.37 -7.81 5.68
C VAL A 80 -2.94 -8.24 5.38
N ASN A 81 -2.60 -9.50 5.64
CA ASN A 81 -1.19 -9.90 5.76
C ASN A 81 -0.69 -10.73 4.57
N ALA A 82 -1.54 -11.52 3.93
CA ALA A 82 -1.11 -12.55 2.97
C ALA A 82 -0.41 -11.96 1.74
N PHE A 83 -0.81 -10.77 1.30
CA PHE A 83 -0.29 -10.18 0.06
C PHE A 83 0.94 -9.30 0.27
N ILE A 84 1.32 -9.01 1.52
CA ILE A 84 2.46 -8.14 1.82
C ILE A 84 3.77 -8.68 1.22
N PRO A 85 4.15 -9.97 1.40
CA PRO A 85 5.36 -10.50 0.79
C PRO A 85 5.38 -10.34 -0.74
N LEU A 86 4.24 -10.61 -1.39
CA LEU A 86 4.08 -10.44 -2.83
C LEU A 86 4.26 -8.97 -3.24
N THR A 87 3.68 -8.02 -2.49
CA THR A 87 3.90 -6.59 -2.69
C THR A 87 5.38 -6.24 -2.73
N PHE A 88 6.18 -6.76 -1.79
CA PHE A 88 7.62 -6.50 -1.74
C PHE A 88 8.37 -7.09 -2.93
N ILE A 89 8.06 -8.33 -3.32
CA ILE A 89 8.68 -8.93 -4.50
C ILE A 89 8.42 -8.05 -5.72
N VAL A 90 7.16 -7.64 -5.93
CA VAL A 90 6.77 -6.80 -7.06
C VAL A 90 7.42 -5.41 -7.00
N TRP A 91 7.45 -4.78 -5.84
CA TRP A 91 8.12 -3.49 -5.65
C TRP A 91 9.61 -3.57 -5.95
N PHE A 92 10.28 -4.58 -5.40
CA PHE A 92 11.72 -4.77 -5.63
C PHE A 92 12.02 -5.14 -7.08
N MET A 93 11.09 -5.77 -7.81
CA MET A 93 11.25 -5.96 -9.26
C MET A 93 11.32 -4.62 -9.98
N ALA A 94 10.45 -3.65 -9.64
CA ALA A 94 10.51 -2.30 -10.20
C ALA A 94 11.81 -1.58 -9.78
N PHE A 95 12.08 -1.55 -8.49
CA PHE A 95 13.22 -0.82 -7.90
C PHE A 95 14.56 -1.31 -8.45
N THR A 96 14.79 -2.63 -8.43
CA THR A 96 16.06 -3.20 -8.91
C THR A 96 16.18 -3.13 -10.42
N ASN A 97 15.08 -3.21 -11.18
CA ASN A 97 15.14 -3.05 -12.64
C ASN A 97 15.58 -1.64 -13.05
N LEU A 98 15.34 -0.63 -12.21
CA LEU A 98 15.70 0.76 -12.46
C LEU A 98 17.08 1.13 -11.90
N LEU A 99 17.47 0.60 -10.73
CA LEU A 99 18.66 1.06 -10.01
C LEU A 99 19.75 0.00 -9.80
N TYR A 100 19.40 -1.29 -9.76
CA TYR A 100 20.29 -2.38 -9.35
C TYR A 100 20.12 -3.61 -10.24
N LYS A 101 20.10 -3.40 -11.56
CA LYS A 101 19.71 -4.42 -12.54
C LYS A 101 20.60 -5.66 -12.48
N GLU A 102 21.89 -5.47 -12.23
CA GLU A 102 22.89 -6.52 -12.14
C GLU A 102 22.61 -7.49 -10.97
N ASN A 103 22.16 -6.97 -9.83
CA ASN A 103 21.86 -7.75 -8.63
C ASN A 103 20.39 -8.18 -8.52
N GLN A 104 19.53 -7.79 -9.46
CA GLN A 104 18.08 -8.02 -9.41
C GLN A 104 17.74 -9.48 -9.10
N LYS A 105 18.31 -10.44 -9.84
CA LYS A 105 17.98 -11.86 -9.66
C LYS A 105 18.28 -12.35 -8.25
N LEU A 106 19.41 -11.93 -7.69
CA LEU A 106 19.84 -12.31 -6.35
C LEU A 106 18.95 -11.68 -5.27
N ILE A 107 18.63 -10.38 -5.41
CA ILE A 107 17.74 -9.67 -4.47
C ILE A 107 16.33 -10.28 -4.49
N ILE A 108 15.78 -10.53 -5.68
CA ILE A 108 14.44 -11.12 -5.83
C ILE A 108 14.40 -12.57 -5.32
N ALA A 109 15.44 -13.37 -5.59
CA ALA A 109 15.50 -14.73 -5.07
C ALA A 109 15.54 -14.75 -3.53
N PHE A 110 16.33 -13.87 -2.91
CA PHE A 110 16.38 -13.73 -1.46
C PHE A 110 15.02 -13.32 -0.88
N LEU A 111 14.38 -12.30 -1.46
CA LEU A 111 13.05 -11.86 -1.03
C LEU A 111 11.97 -12.94 -1.23
N ALA A 112 12.04 -13.70 -2.32
CA ALA A 112 11.11 -14.80 -2.57
C ALA A 112 11.27 -15.93 -1.55
N ILE A 113 12.50 -16.30 -1.18
CA ILE A 113 12.74 -17.29 -0.12
C ILE A 113 12.18 -16.79 1.21
N PHE A 114 12.46 -15.54 1.58
CA PHE A 114 11.94 -14.94 2.80
C PHE A 114 10.40 -14.89 2.80
N ALA A 115 9.79 -14.51 1.68
CA ALA A 115 8.35 -14.48 1.50
C ALA A 115 7.71 -15.85 1.68
N VAL A 116 8.26 -16.90 1.05
CA VAL A 116 7.76 -18.27 1.19
C VAL A 116 7.86 -18.76 2.62
N ILE A 117 8.99 -18.50 3.31
CA ILE A 117 9.15 -18.87 4.73
C ILE A 117 8.11 -18.14 5.58
N PHE A 118 7.94 -16.83 5.37
CA PHE A 118 6.94 -16.05 6.10
C PHE A 118 5.52 -16.58 5.85
N GLU A 119 5.13 -16.84 4.60
CA GLU A 119 3.81 -17.35 4.25
C GLU A 119 3.54 -18.73 4.86
N ILE A 120 4.52 -19.65 4.82
CA ILE A 120 4.39 -20.97 5.47
C ILE A 120 4.10 -20.80 6.97
N ILE A 121 4.89 -19.95 7.65
CA ILE A 121 4.69 -19.69 9.09
C ILE A 121 3.33 -19.03 9.32
N PHE A 122 3.01 -17.99 8.55
CA PHE A 122 1.76 -17.24 8.66
C PHE A 122 0.54 -18.15 8.48
N PHE A 123 0.47 -18.94 7.41
CA PHE A 123 -0.65 -19.82 7.15
C PHE A 123 -0.71 -20.98 8.15
N TYR A 124 0.42 -21.55 8.56
CA TYR A 124 0.44 -22.54 9.65
C TYR A 124 -0.20 -21.99 10.92
N VAL A 125 0.21 -20.79 11.35
CA VAL A 125 -0.34 -20.14 12.54
C VAL A 125 -1.81 -19.76 12.33
N LEU A 126 -2.18 -19.26 11.16
CA LEU A 126 -3.56 -18.87 10.82
C LEU A 126 -4.55 -20.04 10.97
N PHE A 127 -4.15 -21.25 10.55
CA PHE A 127 -5.00 -22.44 10.63
C PHE A 127 -4.95 -23.17 11.98
N THR A 128 -3.95 -22.89 12.82
CA THR A 128 -3.79 -23.56 14.13
C THR A 128 -4.20 -22.70 15.31
N ASN A 129 -3.86 -21.41 15.32
CA ASN A 129 -4.19 -20.47 16.37
C ASN A 129 -4.05 -19.00 15.89
N THR A 130 -5.16 -18.37 15.49
CA THR A 130 -5.18 -16.98 15.00
C THR A 130 -4.69 -15.97 16.03
N ALA A 131 -4.83 -16.24 17.33
CA ALA A 131 -4.39 -15.33 18.40
C ALA A 131 -2.87 -15.04 18.39
N GLN A 132 -2.06 -15.89 17.75
CA GLN A 132 -0.63 -15.62 17.56
C GLN A 132 -0.35 -14.64 16.42
N ILE A 133 -1.31 -14.38 15.54
CA ILE A 133 -1.27 -13.35 14.49
C ILE A 133 -1.95 -12.07 15.00
N GLY A 134 -3.14 -12.21 15.60
CA GLY A 134 -3.93 -11.12 16.14
C GLY A 134 -5.37 -11.53 16.41
N SER A 135 -6.16 -10.63 16.96
CA SER A 135 -7.59 -10.84 17.23
C SER A 135 -8.42 -9.65 16.78
N LEU A 136 -9.61 -9.92 16.25
CA LEU A 136 -10.53 -8.88 15.81
C LEU A 136 -11.29 -8.31 17.03
N VAL A 137 -11.04 -7.04 17.37
CA VAL A 137 -11.67 -6.35 18.52
C VAL A 137 -12.97 -5.66 18.10
N SER A 138 -13.02 -5.17 16.86
CA SER A 138 -14.23 -4.64 16.22
C SER A 138 -14.24 -5.02 14.74
N PRO A 139 -15.37 -4.87 14.01
CA PRO A 139 -15.45 -5.27 12.60
C PRO A 139 -14.41 -4.66 11.64
N PHE A 140 -13.71 -3.61 12.10
CA PHE A 140 -12.71 -2.85 11.36
C PHE A 140 -11.41 -2.63 12.18
N HIS A 141 -11.24 -3.31 13.31
CA HIS A 141 -10.05 -3.14 14.13
C HIS A 141 -9.53 -4.49 14.62
N ALA A 142 -8.32 -4.82 14.21
CA ALA A 142 -7.58 -5.98 14.68
C ALA A 142 -6.38 -5.54 15.52
N GLU A 143 -6.20 -6.19 16.66
CA GLU A 143 -4.99 -6.09 17.45
C GLU A 143 -4.02 -7.17 16.99
N TYR A 144 -2.89 -6.76 16.39
CA TYR A 144 -1.89 -7.69 15.89
C TYR A 144 -0.90 -8.10 16.98
N SER A 145 -0.38 -9.31 16.89
CA SER A 145 0.70 -9.77 17.75
C SER A 145 2.01 -9.02 17.46
N LEU A 146 2.94 -9.03 18.43
CA LEU A 146 4.22 -8.35 18.30
C LEU A 146 5.00 -8.79 17.04
N PHE A 147 4.94 -10.07 16.68
CA PHE A 147 5.60 -10.59 15.49
C PHE A 147 5.07 -9.93 14.21
N ILE A 148 3.74 -9.83 14.06
CA ILE A 148 3.12 -9.18 12.90
C ILE A 148 3.41 -7.67 12.91
N GLN A 149 3.30 -7.00 14.07
CA GLN A 149 3.61 -5.57 14.18
C GLN A 149 5.05 -5.26 13.74
N VAL A 150 6.03 -6.04 14.20
CA VAL A 150 7.44 -5.87 13.81
C VAL A 150 7.62 -6.10 12.31
N TYR A 151 6.99 -7.14 11.77
CA TYR A 151 7.03 -7.44 10.34
C TYR A 151 6.46 -6.29 9.50
N LEU A 152 5.29 -5.77 9.85
CA LEU A 152 4.64 -4.64 9.18
C LEU A 152 5.50 -3.37 9.27
N PHE A 153 6.05 -3.07 10.44
CA PHE A 153 6.89 -1.89 10.64
C PHE A 153 8.19 -1.94 9.81
N LEU A 154 8.87 -3.09 9.80
CA LEU A 154 10.08 -3.28 8.99
C LEU A 154 9.75 -3.18 7.50
N SER A 155 8.65 -3.80 7.08
CA SER A 155 8.12 -3.72 5.72
C SER A 155 7.92 -2.27 5.28
N MET A 156 7.15 -1.49 6.04
CA MET A 156 6.88 -0.08 5.73
C MET A 156 8.16 0.75 5.70
N THR A 157 9.10 0.51 6.62
CA THR A 157 10.39 1.20 6.66
C THR A 157 11.24 0.88 5.43
N ILE A 158 11.32 -0.38 5.01
CA ILE A 158 12.04 -0.79 3.79
C ILE A 158 11.40 -0.14 2.56
N PHE A 159 10.08 -0.14 2.48
CA PHE A 159 9.33 0.50 1.39
C PHE A 159 9.62 2.00 1.31
N LEU A 160 9.61 2.71 2.45
CA LEU A 160 9.96 4.12 2.54
C LEU A 160 11.41 4.39 2.09
N ILE A 161 12.38 3.65 2.63
CA ILE A 161 13.80 3.87 2.34
C ILE A 161 14.08 3.67 0.85
N THR A 162 13.61 2.55 0.28
CA THR A 162 13.79 2.25 -1.15
C THR A 162 13.06 3.24 -2.04
N GLY A 163 11.86 3.67 -1.65
CA GLY A 163 11.11 4.74 -2.33
C GLY A 163 11.82 6.09 -2.32
N ILE A 164 12.41 6.49 -1.19
CA ILE A 164 13.21 7.72 -1.09
C ILE A 164 14.47 7.62 -1.97
N ILE A 165 15.17 6.48 -1.97
CA ILE A 165 16.34 6.28 -2.84
C ILE A 165 15.93 6.43 -4.31
N PHE A 166 14.82 5.80 -4.71
CA PHE A 166 14.29 5.90 -6.06
C PHE A 166 13.92 7.33 -6.48
N GLY A 167 13.21 8.04 -5.61
CA GLY A 167 12.87 9.44 -5.85
C GLY A 167 14.11 10.34 -5.92
N LYS A 168 15.10 10.13 -5.04
CA LYS A 168 16.38 10.88 -5.05
C LYS A 168 17.17 10.68 -6.34
N GLU A 169 17.20 9.47 -6.88
CA GLU A 169 17.88 9.23 -8.15
C GLU A 169 17.17 9.97 -9.30
N SER A 170 15.84 10.00 -9.28
CA SER A 170 15.04 10.76 -10.25
C SER A 170 15.32 12.27 -10.19
N LEU A 171 15.65 12.83 -9.02
CA LEU A 171 16.01 14.25 -8.87
C LEU A 171 17.33 14.64 -9.54
N LYS A 172 18.22 13.68 -9.82
CA LYS A 172 19.50 13.93 -10.48
C LYS A 172 19.38 14.11 -11.99
N SER A 173 18.27 13.68 -12.59
CA SER A 173 18.00 13.84 -14.03
C SER A 173 17.99 15.32 -14.43
N GLU A 174 18.53 15.67 -15.60
CA GLU A 174 18.46 17.03 -16.14
C GLU A 174 17.02 17.42 -16.55
N ASN A 175 16.21 16.44 -16.98
CA ASN A 175 14.83 16.67 -17.41
C ASN A 175 13.93 17.12 -16.23
N PRO A 176 13.28 18.31 -16.31
CA PRO A 176 12.45 18.85 -15.23
C PRO A 176 11.23 17.98 -14.90
N GLU A 177 10.69 17.24 -15.85
CA GLU A 177 9.57 16.31 -15.61
C GLU A 177 10.01 15.14 -14.72
N ILE A 178 11.20 14.58 -14.97
CA ILE A 178 11.74 13.49 -14.17
C ILE A 178 12.07 13.98 -12.75
N LYS A 179 12.58 15.21 -12.61
CA LYS A 179 12.77 15.84 -11.29
C LYS A 179 11.44 15.98 -10.55
N LEU A 180 10.39 16.46 -11.22
CA LEU A 180 9.07 16.62 -10.60
C LEU A 180 8.50 15.25 -10.18
N LYS A 181 8.60 14.24 -11.04
CA LYS A 181 8.27 12.85 -10.71
C LYS A 181 8.98 12.39 -9.44
N GLY A 182 10.30 12.61 -9.35
CA GLY A 182 11.10 12.31 -8.17
C GLY A 182 10.59 12.98 -6.89
N LYS A 183 10.23 14.27 -6.95
CA LYS A 183 9.66 15.00 -5.80
C LYS A 183 8.31 14.41 -5.35
N LEU A 184 7.41 14.17 -6.31
CA LEU A 184 6.09 13.58 -6.05
C LEU A 184 6.22 12.18 -5.44
N LEU A 185 7.17 11.37 -5.93
CA LEU A 185 7.42 10.04 -5.37
C LEU A 185 7.90 10.10 -3.93
N ILE A 186 8.90 10.94 -3.62
CA ILE A 186 9.39 11.10 -2.23
C ILE A 186 8.24 11.50 -1.31
N LEU A 187 7.42 12.47 -1.74
CA LEU A 187 6.26 12.90 -0.98
C LEU A 187 5.27 11.74 -0.79
N ALA A 188 4.96 10.99 -1.85
CA ALA A 188 4.07 9.84 -1.80
C ALA A 188 4.53 8.79 -0.77
N PHE A 189 5.81 8.41 -0.78
CA PHE A 189 6.33 7.42 0.17
C PHE A 189 6.28 7.93 1.62
N ILE A 190 6.59 9.20 1.85
CA ILE A 190 6.51 9.82 3.18
C ILE A 190 5.06 9.90 3.66
N SER A 191 4.15 10.41 2.82
CA SER A 191 2.71 10.50 3.10
C SER A 191 2.15 9.12 3.40
N PHE A 192 2.43 8.11 2.57
CA PHE A 192 2.00 6.74 2.80
C PHE A 192 2.50 6.19 4.14
N PHE A 193 3.81 6.33 4.41
CA PHE A 193 4.41 5.86 5.65
C PHE A 193 3.79 6.52 6.88
N ILE A 194 3.59 7.85 6.86
CA ILE A 194 2.95 8.58 7.95
C ILE A 194 1.50 8.11 8.14
N GLY A 195 0.72 8.00 7.06
CA GLY A 195 -0.66 7.53 7.13
C GLY A 195 -0.77 6.13 7.71
N ALA A 196 0.03 5.19 7.19
CA ALA A 196 0.04 3.81 7.68
C ALA A 196 0.55 3.70 9.13
N LEU A 197 1.53 4.52 9.52
CA LEU A 197 2.04 4.55 10.89
C LEU A 197 1.02 5.12 11.88
N LEU A 198 0.29 6.18 11.50
CA LEU A 198 -0.78 6.75 12.32
C LEU A 198 -1.88 5.72 12.60
N GLU A 199 -2.21 4.89 11.61
CA GLU A 199 -3.18 3.82 11.78
C GLU A 199 -2.67 2.66 12.63
N ALA A 200 -1.40 2.28 12.46
CA ALA A 200 -0.82 1.18 13.20
C ALA A 200 -0.57 1.50 14.68
N LEU A 201 -0.26 2.76 15.01
CA LEU A 201 0.15 3.15 16.36
C LEU A 201 -0.97 3.71 17.23
N PHE A 202 -2.06 4.22 16.64
CA PHE A 202 -3.09 4.94 17.38
C PHE A 202 -4.47 4.32 17.17
N THR A 203 -5.24 4.24 18.26
CA THR A 203 -6.69 4.01 18.16
C THR A 203 -7.32 5.22 17.48
N LEU A 204 -7.82 5.01 16.26
CA LEU A 204 -8.36 6.09 15.44
C LEU A 204 -9.71 6.55 15.99
N ASN A 205 -9.76 7.77 16.53
CA ASN A 205 -11.01 8.49 16.69
C ASN A 205 -11.47 9.08 15.34
N ALA A 206 -12.70 9.61 15.26
CA ALA A 206 -13.27 10.11 14.01
C ALA A 206 -12.40 11.17 13.30
N VAL A 207 -11.77 12.08 14.06
CA VAL A 207 -10.91 13.14 13.49
C VAL A 207 -9.62 12.54 12.95
N LEU A 208 -8.94 11.72 13.75
CA LEU A 208 -7.67 11.10 13.35
C LEU A 208 -7.88 10.14 12.17
N LEU A 209 -8.99 9.42 12.13
CA LEU A 209 -9.39 8.57 11.01
C LEU A 209 -9.49 9.36 9.70
N VAL A 210 -10.19 10.51 9.72
CA VAL A 210 -10.32 11.37 8.53
C VAL A 210 -8.97 11.89 8.08
N ILE A 211 -8.12 12.33 9.02
CA ILE A 211 -6.76 12.81 8.72
C ILE A 211 -5.93 11.69 8.08
N THR A 212 -5.88 10.52 8.72
CA THR A 212 -5.13 9.35 8.24
C THR A 212 -5.59 8.93 6.85
N ARG A 213 -6.89 8.81 6.62
CA ARG A 213 -7.44 8.45 5.29
C ARG A 213 -7.16 9.53 4.24
N SER A 214 -7.21 10.81 4.60
CA SER A 214 -6.86 11.91 3.70
C SER A 214 -5.38 11.87 3.28
N ILE A 215 -4.48 11.59 4.23
CA ILE A 215 -3.04 11.42 3.96
C ILE A 215 -2.81 10.22 3.01
N LEU A 216 -3.45 9.08 3.26
CA LEU A 216 -3.33 7.90 2.41
C LEU A 216 -3.89 8.14 1.00
N ILE A 217 -5.05 8.80 0.87
CA ILE A 217 -5.59 9.19 -0.44
C ILE A 217 -4.65 10.16 -1.16
N LEU A 218 -4.10 11.15 -0.45
CA LEU A 218 -3.14 12.09 -1.02
C LEU A 218 -1.89 11.35 -1.52
N SER A 219 -1.36 10.40 -0.73
CA SER A 219 -0.24 9.56 -1.14
C SER A 219 -0.52 8.79 -2.44
N ALA A 220 -1.77 8.36 -2.65
CA ALA A 220 -2.18 7.67 -3.87
C ALA A 220 -2.08 8.57 -5.10
N ILE A 221 -2.56 9.81 -4.95
CA ILE A 221 -2.53 10.83 -6.00
C ILE A 221 -1.08 11.22 -6.31
N GLU A 222 -0.26 11.39 -5.27
CA GLU A 222 1.18 11.68 -5.39
C GLU A 222 1.92 10.54 -6.10
N PHE A 223 1.60 9.28 -5.77
CA PHE A 223 2.19 8.09 -6.39
C PHE A 223 1.81 8.03 -7.88
N TYR A 224 0.53 8.25 -8.22
CA TYR A 224 0.07 8.33 -9.59
C TYR A 224 0.81 9.41 -10.39
N GLY A 225 0.93 10.62 -9.82
CA GLY A 225 1.69 11.71 -10.42
C GLY A 225 3.19 11.42 -10.54
N GLY A 226 3.75 10.75 -9.54
CA GLY A 226 5.15 10.37 -9.49
C GLY A 226 5.55 9.39 -10.59
N PHE A 227 4.71 8.42 -10.93
CA PHE A 227 5.02 7.45 -11.99
C PHE A 227 4.58 7.92 -13.38
N THR A 228 3.37 8.47 -13.49
CA THR A 228 2.80 8.79 -14.80
C THR A 228 3.03 10.25 -15.20
N LEU A 229 2.97 11.19 -14.24
CA LEU A 229 2.91 12.64 -14.44
C LEU A 229 1.90 13.02 -15.54
N PRO A 230 0.59 12.90 -15.27
CA PRO A 230 -0.43 13.22 -16.25
C PRO A 230 -0.37 14.70 -16.65
N ASP A 231 -0.84 15.02 -17.87
CA ASP A 231 -0.72 16.37 -18.44
C ASP A 231 -1.31 17.47 -17.56
N TRP A 232 -2.38 17.19 -16.83
CA TRP A 232 -2.99 18.17 -15.92
C TRP A 232 -2.06 18.50 -14.74
N MET A 233 -1.35 17.51 -14.17
CA MET A 233 -0.35 17.74 -13.12
C MET A 233 0.86 18.47 -13.68
N LYS A 234 1.30 18.05 -14.87
CA LYS A 234 2.41 18.70 -15.59
C LYS A 234 2.12 20.19 -15.79
N LYS A 235 0.96 20.54 -16.35
CA LYS A 235 0.53 21.94 -16.58
C LYS A 235 0.36 22.73 -15.29
N LEU A 236 -0.09 22.10 -14.22
CA LEU A 236 -0.30 22.76 -12.93
C LEU A 236 1.03 23.06 -12.22
N LEU A 237 1.97 22.11 -12.23
CA LEU A 237 3.17 22.13 -11.40
C LEU A 237 4.43 22.62 -12.12
N LEU A 238 4.51 22.47 -13.45
CA LEU A 238 5.60 23.00 -14.29
C LEU A 238 5.19 24.28 -15.01
N LYS A 239 4.28 25.06 -14.43
CA LYS A 239 3.72 26.27 -15.04
C LYS A 239 4.85 27.23 -15.47
N ASN A 240 4.99 27.43 -16.78
CA ASN A 240 5.89 28.37 -17.47
C ASN A 240 7.40 28.03 -17.49
N GLU A 241 7.77 27.01 -18.26
CA GLU A 241 8.91 27.11 -19.19
C GLU A 241 8.38 27.05 -20.64
#